data_AF-A0A401TF78-F1
#
_entry.id   AF-A0A401TF78-F1
#
_cell.length_a   1.000
_cell.length_b   1.000
_cell.length_c   1.000
_cell.angle_alpha   90.00
_cell.angle_beta   90.00
_cell.angle_gamma   90.00
#
_symmetry.space_group_name_H-M   'P 1'
#
loop_
_entity.id
_entity.type
_entity.pdbx_description
1 polymer ?
#
loop_
_entity_poly.entity_id
_entity_poly.type
_entity_poly.pdbx_seq_one_letter_code
_entity_poly.pdbx_strand_id
1 'polypeptide(L)' 'MCAAGNHDCEHICVSTATSYYCRCRPGFTLNEDQKTCSREDMCAVGNHDCEHICVSTATSYHCRCRPGFILNEDQKTCS' A
#
# COMPACT_ATOMS: atom_id res chain seq x y z
N MET A 1 8.94 -24.37 7.22
CA MET A 1 8.10 -23.39 7.94
C MET A 1 7.39 -22.43 7.00
N CYS A 2 7.98 -21.96 5.88
CA CYS A 2 7.18 -21.56 4.70
C CYS A 2 7.04 -22.70 3.66
N ALA A 3 8.11 -23.47 3.42
CA ALA A 3 8.11 -24.61 2.50
C ALA A 3 7.17 -25.78 2.90
N ALA A 4 6.60 -25.74 4.12
CA ALA A 4 5.64 -26.73 4.59
C ALA A 4 4.19 -26.43 4.14
N GLY A 5 3.96 -25.30 3.45
CA GLY A 5 2.64 -24.90 2.95
C GLY A 5 1.63 -24.44 4.01
N ASN A 6 2.00 -24.48 5.30
CA ASN A 6 1.09 -24.22 6.42
C ASN A 6 1.40 -22.87 7.11
N HIS A 7 1.67 -21.85 6.30
CA HIS A 7 2.08 -20.53 6.81
C HIS A 7 0.95 -19.51 6.85
N ASP A 8 -0.20 -19.80 6.24
CA ASP A 8 -1.43 -18.99 6.25
C ASP A 8 -1.25 -17.51 5.79
N CYS A 9 -0.04 -17.13 5.35
CA CYS A 9 0.27 -15.81 4.83
C CYS A 9 -0.45 -15.58 3.51
N GLU A 10 -1.10 -14.43 3.39
CA GLU A 10 -1.80 -14.01 2.17
C GLU A 10 -0.83 -13.73 1.00
N HIS A 11 0.32 -13.13 1.29
CA HIS A 11 1.28 -12.69 0.28
C HIS A 11 2.63 -13.42 0.34
N ILE A 12 3.56 -12.94 1.16
CA ILE A 12 4.94 -13.43 1.20
C ILE A 12 5.16 -14.08 2.57
N CYS A 13 5.70 -15.29 2.59
CA CYS A 13 6.16 -15.92 3.82
C CYS A 13 7.69 -15.85 3.89
N VAL A 14 8.21 -15.30 4.99
CA VAL A 14 9.65 -15.18 5.23
C VAL A 14 10.04 -16.11 6.37
N SER A 15 10.80 -17.15 6.06
CA SER A 15 11.37 -18.04 7.09
C SER A 15 12.59 -17.39 7.73
N THR A 16 12.67 -17.42 9.05
CA THR A 16 13.84 -17.00 9.84
C THR A 16 14.52 -18.23 10.45
N ALA A 17 15.68 -18.05 11.08
CA ALA A 17 16.43 -19.14 11.69
C ALA A 17 15.66 -19.88 12.80
N THR A 18 14.72 -19.18 13.45
CA THR A 18 13.95 -19.68 14.61
C THR A 18 12.44 -19.76 14.36
N SER A 19 11.91 -19.12 13.31
CA SER A 19 10.47 -19.06 13.06
C SER A 19 10.16 -18.72 11.59
N TYR A 20 8.96 -18.20 11.32
CA TYR A 20 8.60 -17.52 10.09
C TYR A 20 7.72 -16.31 10.43
N TYR A 21 7.66 -15.35 9.52
CA TYR A 21 6.70 -14.24 9.59
C TYR A 21 6.15 -13.95 8.19
N CYS A 22 4.93 -13.43 8.14
CA CYS A 22 4.34 -13.01 6.88
C CYS A 22 4.75 -11.58 6.57
N ARG A 23 4.92 -11.30 5.28
CA ARG A 23 5.23 -9.98 4.76
C ARG A 23 4.30 -9.69 3.60
N CYS A 24 3.89 -8.43 3.51
CA CYS A 24 3.05 -7.97 2.42
C CYS A 24 3.89 -7.48 1.24
N ARG A 25 3.28 -7.46 0.05
CA ARG A 25 3.86 -6.81 -1.12
C ARG A 25 3.94 -5.29 -0.89
N PRO A 26 4.82 -4.56 -1.59
CA PRO A 26 4.85 -3.10 -1.53
C PRO A 26 3.45 -2.52 -1.81
N GLY A 27 3.04 -1.51 -1.03
CA GLY A 27 1.69 -0.93 -1.07
C GLY A 27 0.63 -1.73 -0.32
N PHE A 28 1.05 -2.68 0.51
CA PHE A 28 0.19 -3.41 1.44
C PHE A 28 0.85 -3.45 2.83
N THR A 29 0.03 -3.29 3.86
CA THR A 29 0.45 -3.32 5.25
C THR A 29 -0.05 -4.62 5.89
N LEU A 30 0.80 -5.24 6.71
CA LEU A 30 0.44 -6.47 7.43
C LEU A 30 -0.60 -6.13 8.49
N ASN A 31 -1.72 -6.85 8.49
CA ASN A 31 -2.78 -6.66 9.47
C ASN A 31 -2.37 -7.18 10.85
N GLU A 32 -3.17 -6.85 11.87
CA GLU A 32 -2.92 -7.26 13.27
C GLU A 32 -2.88 -8.78 13.47
N ASP A 33 -3.52 -9.56 12.59
CA ASP A 33 -3.46 -11.02 12.61
C ASP A 33 -2.10 -11.59 12.14
N GLN A 34 -1.20 -10.73 11.65
CA GLN A 34 0.14 -11.04 11.14
C GLN A 34 0.18 -12.00 9.96
N LYS A 35 -0.93 -12.23 9.26
CA LYS A 35 -1.01 -13.12 8.10
C LYS A 35 -1.70 -12.49 6.90
N THR A 36 -2.76 -11.72 7.12
CA THR A 36 -3.49 -11.01 6.05
C THR A 36 -2.86 -9.66 5.74
N CYS A 37 -3.06 -9.20 4.52
CA CYS A 37 -2.49 -7.95 4.02
C CYS A 37 -3.59 -6.98 3.59
N SER A 38 -3.70 -5.85 4.27
CA SER A 38 -4.57 -4.76 3.81
C SER A 38 -3.80 -3.87 2.87
N ARG A 39 -4.46 -3.36 1.83
CA ARG A 39 -3.83 -2.37 0.94
C ARG A 39 -3.49 -1.14 1.77
N GLU A 40 -2.23 -0.74 1.70
CA GLU A 40 -1.76 0.47 2.34
C GLU A 40 -2.36 1.65 1.60
N ASP A 41 -3.26 2.36 2.27
CA ASP A 41 -3.84 3.54 1.68
C ASP A 41 -2.83 4.69 1.81
N MET A 42 -2.03 4.88 0.77
CA MET A 42 -1.05 5.97 0.73
C MET A 42 -1.69 7.36 0.85
N CYS A 43 -3.01 7.49 0.62
CA CYS A 43 -3.74 8.72 0.93
C CYS A 43 -4.02 8.84 2.44
N ALA A 44 -4.26 7.74 3.15
CA ALA A 44 -4.43 7.76 4.60
C ALA A 44 -3.13 8.02 5.37
N VAL A 45 -1.96 7.77 4.75
CA VAL A 45 -0.63 8.10 5.32
C VAL A 45 -0.44 9.62 5.48
N GLY A 46 -1.28 10.45 4.84
CA GLY A 46 -1.31 11.90 5.01
C GLY A 46 -0.14 12.66 4.38
N ASN A 47 0.69 11.98 3.59
CA ASN A 47 1.90 12.54 2.96
C ASN A 47 1.74 12.71 1.44
N HIS A 48 0.51 12.92 0.98
CA HIS A 48 0.19 12.95 -0.45
C HIS A 48 0.12 14.36 -1.06
N ASP A 49 0.08 15.42 -0.24
CA ASP A 49 0.04 16.85 -0.64
C ASP A 49 -0.98 17.23 -1.75
N CYS A 50 -1.88 16.32 -2.13
CA CYS A 50 -2.84 16.53 -3.21
C CYS A 50 -3.80 17.68 -2.87
N GLU A 51 -3.94 18.63 -3.79
CA GLU A 51 -4.83 19.79 -3.63
C GLU A 51 -6.32 19.40 -3.66
N HIS A 52 -6.67 18.43 -4.51
CA HIS A 52 -8.05 17.98 -4.70
C HIS A 52 -8.27 16.54 -4.23
N ILE A 53 -8.08 15.55 -5.10
CA ILE A 53 -8.42 14.15 -4.84
C ILE A 53 -7.12 13.36 -4.77
N CYS A 54 -6.90 12.60 -3.69
CA CYS A 54 -5.84 11.60 -3.67
C CYS A 54 -6.40 10.24 -4.07
N VAL A 55 -5.67 9.51 -4.90
CA VAL A 55 -6.02 8.16 -5.32
C VAL A 55 -4.87 7.21 -5.00
N SER A 56 -5.07 6.37 -3.99
CA SER A 56 -4.13 5.30 -3.64
C SER A 56 -4.11 4.24 -4.74
N THR A 57 -2.92 3.93 -5.26
CA THR A 57 -2.70 2.81 -6.19
C THR A 57 -2.08 1.63 -5.44
N ALA A 58 -1.94 0.48 -6.10
CA ALA A 58 -1.39 -0.72 -5.46
C ALA A 58 0.08 -0.58 -5.05
N THR A 59 0.81 0.40 -5.59
CA THR A 59 2.24 0.59 -5.36
C THR A 59 2.61 2.02 -4.97
N SER A 60 1.69 2.97 -5.08
CA SER A 60 1.94 4.39 -4.83
C SER A 60 0.62 5.14 -4.57
N TYR A 61 0.63 6.46 -4.72
CA TYR A 61 -0.57 7.29 -4.86
C TYR A 61 -0.41 8.21 -6.06
N HIS A 62 -1.51 8.75 -6.56
CA HIS A 62 -1.49 9.87 -7.50
C HIS A 62 -2.61 10.86 -7.14
N CYS A 63 -2.37 12.13 -7.42
CA CYS A 63 -3.39 13.13 -7.25
C CYS A 63 -4.24 13.24 -8.52
N ARG A 64 -5.53 13.52 -8.32
CA ARG A 64 -6.49 13.81 -9.37
C ARG A 64 -7.18 15.13 -9.07
N CYS A 65 -7.42 15.87 -10.14
CA CYS A 65 -8.18 17.10 -10.07
C CYS A 65 -9.68 16.83 -10.25
N ARG A 66 -10.50 17.71 -9.69
CA ARG A 66 -11.95 17.72 -9.94
C ARG A 66 -12.22 17.94 -11.43
N PRO A 67 -13.37 17.48 -11.96
CA PRO A 67 -13.75 17.74 -13.34
C PRO A 67 -13.70 19.25 -13.64
N GLY A 68 -13.03 19.63 -14.73
CA GLY A 68 -12.82 21.03 -15.11
C GLY A 68 -11.48 21.62 -14.70
N PHE A 69 -10.67 20.90 -13.92
CA PHE A 69 -9.31 21.29 -13.54
C PHE A 69 -8.27 20.33 -14.14
N ILE A 70 -7.09 20.84 -14.44
CA ILE A 70 -5.96 20.10 -15.01
C ILE A 70 -4.89 19.91 -13.93
N LEU A 71 -4.35 18.69 -13.83
CA LEU A 71 -3.25 18.39 -12.91
C LEU A 71 -1.97 19.08 -13.40
N ASN A 72 -1.36 19.87 -12.52
CA ASN A 72 -0.12 20.56 -12.81
C ASN A 72 1.09 19.60 -12.86
N GLU A 73 2.21 20.09 -13.39
CA GLU A 73 3.45 19.29 -13.54
C GLU A 73 4.01 18.78 -12.21
N ASP A 74 3.67 19.41 -11.08
CA ASP A 74 4.07 18.96 -9.75
C ASP A 74 3.30 17.71 -9.26
N GLN A 75 2.29 17.26 -10.02
CA GLN A 75 1.42 16.13 -9.72
C GLN A 75 0.63 16.23 -8.40
N LYS A 76 0.56 17.41 -7.77
CA LYS A 76 -0.17 17.66 -6.52
C LYS A 76 -1.21 18.78 -6.66
N THR A 77 -0.88 19.87 -7.35
CA THR A 77 -1.77 21.04 -7.53
C THR A 77 -2.63 20.97 -8.81
N CYS A 78 -3.72 21.72 -8.84
CA CYS A 78 -4.68 21.74 -9.94
C CYS A 78 -4.94 23.18 -10.45
N SER A 79 -5.05 23.34 -11.77
CA SER A 79 -5.33 24.63 -12.44
C SER A 79 -6.61 24.61 -13.27
#